data_AF-A0A958DKB5-F1
#
_entry.id   AF-A0A958DKB5-F1
#
_cell.length_a   1.000
_cell.length_b   1.000
_cell.length_c   1.000
_cell.angle_alpha   90.00
_cell.angle_beta   90.00
_cell.angle_gamma   90.00
#
_symmetry.space_group_name_H-M   'P 1'
#
loop_
_entity.id
_entity.type
_entity.pdbx_description
1 polymer ?
#
loop_
_entity_poly.entity_id
_entity_poly.type
_entity_poly.pdbx_seq_one_letter_code
_entity_poly.pdbx_strand_id
1 'polypeptide(L)'
;TFTTLRDELQEYSPALLNKPAAIVITKKDIWQDSGWLEKLAPQVPYPVLAISSVSRLGLDELKKFIWEQLEKLPSPISPGA
;
A
#
# COMPACT_ATOMS: atom_id res chain seq x y z
N THR A 1 -14.64 -1.37 -6.92
CA THR A 1 -14.26 -0.47 -5.82
C THR A 1 -13.16 -1.13 -4.99
N PHE A 2 -12.64 -0.51 -3.92
CA PHE A 2 -11.65 -1.16 -3.04
C PHE A 2 -12.12 -2.53 -2.54
N THR A 3 -13.40 -2.64 -2.15
CA THR A 3 -14.02 -3.90 -1.71
C THR A 3 -13.95 -4.99 -2.78
N THR A 4 -14.27 -4.65 -4.04
CA THR A 4 -14.18 -5.60 -5.16
C THR A 4 -12.78 -6.20 -5.30
N LEU A 5 -11.73 -5.38 -5.24
CA LEU A 5 -10.35 -5.87 -5.34
C LEU A 5 -9.97 -6.78 -4.17
N ARG A 6 -10.48 -6.48 -2.97
CA ARG A 6 -10.26 -7.32 -1.78
C ARG A 6 -10.95 -8.67 -1.93
N ASP A 7 -12.18 -8.69 -2.42
CA ASP A 7 -12.96 -9.91 -2.61
C ASP A 7 -12.31 -10.80 -3.69
N GLU A 8 -11.86 -10.21 -4.80
CA GLU A 8 -11.08 -10.91 -5.85
C GLU A 8 -9.77 -11.50 -5.30
N LEU A 9 -9.06 -10.74 -4.45
CA LEU A 9 -7.82 -11.21 -3.81
C LEU A 9 -8.09 -12.38 -2.85
N GLN A 10 -9.21 -12.34 -2.12
CA GLN A 10 -9.64 -13.41 -1.23
C GLN A 10 -9.96 -14.69 -2.02
N GLU A 11 -10.66 -14.56 -3.14
CA GLU A 11 -11.00 -15.68 -4.02
C GLU A 11 -9.75 -16.30 -4.65
N TYR A 12 -8.79 -15.47 -5.07
CA TYR A 12 -7.52 -15.94 -5.63
C TYR A 12 -6.65 -16.67 -4.60
N SER A 13 -6.45 -16.07 -3.42
CA SER A 13 -5.67 -16.70 -2.34
C SER A 13 -5.96 -16.06 -0.98
N PRO A 14 -6.66 -16.75 -0.07
CA PRO A 14 -6.95 -16.23 1.27
C PRO A 14 -5.68 -15.88 2.07
N ALA A 15 -4.56 -16.54 1.80
CA ALA A 15 -3.28 -16.26 2.46
C ALA A 15 -2.73 -14.86 2.15
N LEU A 16 -3.14 -14.25 1.03
CA LEU A 16 -2.73 -12.88 0.67
C LEU A 16 -3.40 -11.82 1.56
N LEU A 17 -4.58 -12.11 2.13
CA LEU A 17 -5.25 -11.21 3.07
C LEU A 17 -4.50 -11.05 4.40
N ASN A 18 -3.66 -12.03 4.75
CA ASN A 18 -2.88 -12.02 5.98
C ASN A 18 -1.53 -11.31 5.82
N LYS A 19 -1.15 -10.94 4.59
CA LYS A 19 0.09 -10.18 4.36
C LYS A 19 -0.12 -8.70 4.71
N PRO A 20 0.91 -8.01 5.24
CA PRO A 20 0.85 -6.56 5.38
C PRO A 20 0.53 -5.90 4.02
N ALA A 21 -0.39 -4.95 4.04
CA ALA A 21 -0.86 -4.26 2.85
C ALA A 21 -0.98 -2.75 3.12
N ALA A 22 -0.90 -1.96 2.05
CA ALA A 22 -1.11 -0.53 2.07
C ALA A 22 -1.93 -0.11 0.84
N ILE A 23 -2.68 0.99 0.98
CA ILE A 23 -3.43 1.58 -0.12
C ILE A 23 -2.57 2.69 -0.74
N VAL A 24 -2.24 2.52 -2.01
CA VAL A 24 -1.47 3.52 -2.76
C VAL A 24 -2.38 4.20 -3.78
N ILE A 25 -2.67 5.46 -3.54
CA ILE A 25 -3.44 6.30 -4.48
C ILE A 25 -2.46 6.90 -5.49
N THR A 26 -2.68 6.61 -6.76
CA THR A 26 -1.83 7.08 -7.86
C THR A 26 -2.39 8.37 -8.47
N LYS A 27 -1.60 9.02 -9.33
CA LYS A 27 -1.96 10.27 -10.03
C LYS A 27 -2.25 11.46 -9.08
N LYS A 28 -1.50 11.55 -7.97
CA LYS A 28 -1.59 12.66 -7.00
C LYS A 28 -1.48 14.05 -7.66
N ASP A 29 -0.73 14.14 -8.75
CA ASP A 29 -0.54 15.36 -9.54
C ASP A 29 -1.83 15.95 -10.12
N ILE A 30 -2.88 15.15 -10.29
CA ILE A 30 -4.18 15.59 -10.81
C ILE A 30 -5.02 16.28 -9.72
N TRP A 31 -4.76 15.95 -8.45
CA TRP A 31 -5.54 16.45 -7.32
C TRP A 31 -4.94 17.73 -6.76
N GLN A 32 -5.66 18.84 -6.92
CA GLN A 32 -5.24 20.16 -6.42
C GLN A 32 -5.55 20.35 -4.93
N ASP A 33 -6.59 19.68 -4.41
CA ASP A 33 -6.89 19.65 -2.98
C ASP A 33 -5.90 18.72 -2.29
N SER A 34 -5.20 19.22 -1.26
CA SER A 34 -4.27 18.42 -0.47
C SER A 34 -4.94 17.69 0.69
N GLY A 35 -6.16 18.09 1.08
CA GLY A 35 -6.83 17.66 2.31
C GLY A 35 -7.63 16.35 2.24
N TRP A 36 -7.67 15.69 1.07
CA TRP A 36 -8.47 14.46 0.90
C TRP A 36 -7.80 13.25 1.54
N LEU A 37 -6.47 13.24 1.65
CA LEU A 37 -5.74 12.11 2.21
C LEU A 37 -6.03 11.99 3.71
N GLU A 38 -6.08 13.12 4.42
CA GLU A 38 -6.41 13.24 5.83
C GLU A 38 -7.86 12.82 6.11
N LYS A 39 -8.76 12.99 5.13
CA LYS A 39 -10.14 12.52 5.22
C LYS A 39 -10.27 11.04 4.92
N LEU A 40 -9.45 10.50 4.02
CA LEU A 40 -9.52 9.10 3.58
C LEU A 40 -8.83 8.15 4.56
N ALA A 41 -7.66 8.51 5.06
CA ALA A 41 -6.84 7.63 5.92
C ALA A 41 -7.60 7.07 7.15
N PRO A 42 -8.44 7.84 7.86
CA PRO A 42 -9.21 7.32 9.00
C PRO A 42 -10.32 6.33 8.61
N GLN A 43 -10.72 6.27 7.34
CA GLN A 43 -11.86 5.45 6.87
C GLN A 43 -11.44 4.01 6.51
N VAL A 44 -10.14 3.72 6.50
CA VAL A 44 -9.60 2.44 6.05
C VAL A 44 -8.59 1.90 7.06
N PRO A 45 -8.58 0.58 7.35
CA PRO A 45 -7.66 -0.01 8.33
C PRO A 45 -6.27 -0.27 7.72
N TYR A 46 -5.83 0.55 6.76
CA TYR A 46 -4.59 0.37 6.02
C TYR A 46 -3.82 1.67 5.96
N PRO A 47 -2.47 1.64 6.02
CA PRO A 47 -1.66 2.79 5.66
C PRO A 47 -2.03 3.28 4.26
N VAL A 48 -2.23 4.60 4.12
CA VAL A 48 -2.56 5.22 2.85
C VAL A 48 -1.43 6.13 2.42
N LEU A 49 -0.92 5.93 1.20
CA LEU A 49 0.08 6.78 0.57
C LEU A 49 -0.48 7.34 -0.73
N ALA A 50 -0.02 8.54 -1.09
CA ALA A 50 -0.38 9.18 -2.36
C ALA A 50 0.88 9.47 -3.18
N ILE A 51 0.91 8.98 -4.42
CA ILE A 51 2.04 9.11 -5.34
C ILE A 51 1.60 9.69 -6.68
N SER A 52 2.57 10.22 -7.43
CA SER A 52 2.46 10.33 -8.88
C SER A 52 3.61 9.56 -9.52
N SER A 53 3.26 8.54 -10.29
CA SER A 53 4.26 7.77 -11.04
C SER A 53 4.90 8.59 -12.16
N VAL A 54 4.16 9.53 -12.76
CA VAL A 54 4.64 10.35 -13.89
C VAL A 54 5.60 11.42 -13.42
N SER A 55 5.21 12.22 -12.42
CA SER A 55 6.07 13.29 -11.88
C SER A 55 7.03 12.79 -10.80
N ARG A 56 7.00 11.49 -10.49
CA ARG A 56 7.82 10.79 -9.47
C ARG A 56 7.60 11.27 -8.03
N LEU A 57 6.55 12.06 -7.79
CA LEU A 57 6.19 12.55 -6.46
C LEU A 57 5.76 11.39 -5.56
N GLY A 58 6.25 11.37 -4.31
CA GLY A 58 5.88 10.37 -3.31
C GLY A 58 6.56 9.00 -3.47
N LEU A 59 7.36 8.80 -4.52
CA LEU A 59 7.95 7.49 -4.81
C LEU A 59 9.06 7.12 -3.82
N ASP A 60 9.82 8.08 -3.31
CA ASP A 60 10.89 7.79 -2.36
C ASP A 60 10.32 7.47 -0.97
N GLU A 61 9.25 8.16 -0.57
CA GLU A 61 8.46 7.83 0.62
C GLU A 61 7.82 6.45 0.50
N LEU A 62 7.29 6.10 -0.68
CA LEU A 62 6.74 4.77 -0.94
C LEU A 62 7.82 3.68 -0.81
N LYS A 63 9.01 3.87 -1.41
CA LYS A 63 10.12 2.91 -1.29
C LYS A 63 10.54 2.73 0.15
N LYS A 64 10.73 3.83 0.88
CA LYS A 64 11.11 3.81 2.30
C LYS A 64 10.06 3.06 3.11
N PHE A 65 8.78 3.36 2.92
CA PHE A 65 7.68 2.66 3.57
C PHE A 65 7.72 1.15 3.30
N ILE A 66 7.86 0.74 2.03
CA ILE A 66 7.95 -0.68 1.67
C ILE A 66 9.13 -1.35 2.38
N TRP A 67 10.30 -0.70 2.36
CA TRP A 67 11.50 -1.21 3.01
C TRP A 67 11.28 -1.42 4.52
N GLU A 68 10.72 -0.44 5.22
CA GLU A 68 10.40 -0.53 6.64
C GLU A 68 9.37 -1.63 6.95
N GLN A 69 8.42 -1.92 6.05
CA GLN A 69 7.49 -3.03 6.23
C GLN A 69 8.16 -4.38 5.99
N LEU A 70 9.07 -4.47 5.02
CA LEU A 70 9.83 -5.69 4.75
C LEU A 70 10.72 -6.08 5.92
N GLU A 71 11.39 -5.12 6.56
CA GLU A 71 12.23 -5.38 7.74
C GLU A 71 11.45 -5.90 8.97
N LYS A 72 10.14 -5.63 9.03
CA LYS A 72 9.26 -6.13 10.11
C LYS A 72 8.73 -7.54 9.83
N LEU A 73 8.85 -8.02 8.60
CA LEU A 73 8.46 -9.37 8.27
C LEU A 73 9.51 -10.35 8.80
N PRO A 74 9.09 -11.51 9.35
CA PRO A 74 10.04 -12.56 9.68
C PRO A 74 10.82 -12.92 8.42
N SER A 75 12.14 -13.02 8.54
CA SER A 75 13.01 -13.43 7.44
C SER A 75 12.48 -14.73 6.85
N PRO A 76 12.33 -14.85 5.52
CA PRO A 76 12.08 -16.14 4.91
C PRO A 76 13.31 -16.99 5.25
N ILE A 77 13.15 -17.91 6.20
CA ILE A 77 14.17 -18.87 6.58
C ILE A 77 14.69 -19.50 5.30
N SER A 78 15.96 -19.26 4.94
CA SER A 78 16.63 -20.01 3.89
C SER A 78 16.66 -21.47 4.34
N PRO A 79 16.03 -22.42 3.63
CA PRO A 79 16.26 -23.83 3.89
C PRO A 79 17.59 -24.19 3.20
N GLY A 80 18.65 -24.40 3.98
CA GLY A 80 19.91 -24.96 3.49
C GLY A 80 21.16 -24.43 4.17
N ALA A 81 21.41 -24.90 5.40
CA ALA A 81 22.75 -25.11 5.95
C ALA A 81 22.77 -26.51 6.57
#